data_AF-A0A529P3F3-F1
#
_entry.id   AF-A0A529P3F3-F1
#
_cell.length_a   1.000
_cell.length_b   1.000
_cell.length_c   1.000
_cell.angle_alpha   90.00
_cell.angle_beta   90.00
_cell.angle_gamma   90.00
#
_symmetry.space_group_name_H-M   'P 1'
#
loop_
_entity.id
_entity.type
_entity.pdbx_description
1 polymer ?
#
loop_
_entity_poly.entity_id
_entity_poly.type
_entity_poly.pdbx_seq_one_letter_code
_entity_poly.pdbx_strand_id
1 'polypeptide(L)' 'VLPGDADDPASYAAFEETMITSRNKVMADHAAPFLARGTAFIAVGALHLPGPQGLVEDFRKAGYTVTAVD' A
#
# COMPACT_ATOMS: atom_id res chain seq x y z
N VAL A 1 8.22 5.97 -18.29
CA VAL A 1 9.35 5.17 -18.85
C VAL A 1 9.41 3.91 -18.01
N LEU A 2 9.17 2.74 -18.60
CA LEU A 2 9.37 1.47 -17.89
C LEU A 2 10.88 1.23 -17.81
N PRO A 3 11.46 0.92 -16.64
CA PRO A 3 12.87 0.56 -16.57
C PRO A 3 13.08 -0.79 -17.26
N GLY A 4 14.28 -0.95 -17.82
CA GLY A 4 14.68 -2.10 -18.62
C GLY A 4 14.52 -3.44 -17.91
N ASP A 5 14.54 -4.47 -18.75
CA ASP A 5 14.53 -5.92 -18.51
C ASP A 5 14.11 -6.34 -17.09
N ALA A 6 12.88 -6.85 -17.00
CA ALA A 6 12.20 -7.30 -15.78
C ALA A 6 12.92 -8.43 -15.00
N ASP A 7 14.08 -8.88 -15.48
CA ASP A 7 14.90 -9.93 -14.89
C ASP A 7 16.06 -9.40 -14.02
N ASP A 8 16.24 -8.08 -13.88
CA ASP A 8 17.19 -7.49 -12.93
C ASP A 8 16.52 -7.23 -11.55
N PRO A 9 16.92 -7.94 -10.48
CA PRO A 9 16.37 -7.75 -9.13
C PRO A 9 16.50 -6.31 -8.60
N ALA A 10 17.53 -5.58 -9.03
CA ALA A 10 17.73 -4.18 -8.62
C ALA A 10 16.75 -3.23 -9.31
N SER A 11 16.42 -3.49 -10.58
CA SER A 11 15.37 -2.77 -11.34
C SER A 11 13.99 -3.04 -10.74
N TYR A 12 13.72 -4.28 -10.36
CA TYR A 12 12.47 -4.68 -9.69
C TYR A 12 12.33 -4.04 -8.31
N ALA A 13 13.38 -4.04 -7.49
CA ALA A 13 13.37 -3.42 -6.15
C ALA A 13 13.18 -1.90 -6.23
N ALA A 14 13.83 -1.22 -7.18
CA ALA A 14 13.65 0.22 -7.40
C ALA A 14 12.23 0.55 -7.90
N PHE A 15 11.64 -0.31 -8.74
CA PHE A 15 10.24 -0.23 -9.15
C PHE A 15 9.29 -0.44 -7.95
N GLU A 16 9.53 -1.45 -7.12
CA GLU A 16 8.73 -1.74 -5.92
C GLU A 16 8.79 -0.57 -4.92
N GLU A 17 9.99 -0.07 -4.61
CA GLU A 17 10.19 1.05 -3.70
C GLU A 17 9.57 2.35 -4.24
N THR A 18 9.83 2.70 -5.50
CA THR A 18 9.36 3.97 -6.06
C THR A 18 7.87 3.93 -6.36
N MET A 19 7.35 2.83 -6.92
CA MET A 19 5.97 2.77 -7.39
C MET A 19 5.01 2.32 -6.30
N ILE A 20 5.36 1.40 -5.40
CA ILE A 20 4.39 0.86 -4.44
C ILE A 20 4.41 1.65 -3.13
N THR A 21 5.57 1.82 -2.50
CA THR A 21 5.65 2.48 -1.19
C THR A 21 5.15 3.92 -1.21
N SER A 22 5.58 4.70 -2.22
CA SER A 22 5.15 6.10 -2.31
C SER A 22 3.63 6.22 -2.49
N ARG A 23 3.03 5.32 -3.28
CA ARG A 23 1.58 5.23 -3.48
C ARG A 23 0.86 4.76 -2.23
N ASN A 24 1.41 3.83 -1.46
CA ASN A 24 0.80 3.37 -0.20
C ASN A 24 0.62 4.52 0.79
N LYS A 25 1.62 5.39 0.94
CA LYS A 25 1.52 6.58 1.82
C LYS A 25 0.38 7.51 1.39
N VAL A 26 0.33 7.85 0.10
CA VAL A 26 -0.75 8.70 -0.44
C VAL A 26 -2.12 8.03 -0.31
N MET A 27 -2.21 6.72 -0.56
CA MET A 27 -3.45 5.97 -0.39
C MET A 27 -3.92 5.96 1.07
N ALA A 28 -3.02 5.75 2.03
CA ALA A 28 -3.34 5.75 3.46
C ALA A 28 -3.83 7.14 3.93
N ASP A 29 -3.11 8.19 3.55
CA ASP A 29 -3.48 9.58 3.87
C ASP A 29 -4.85 9.95 3.29
N HIS A 30 -5.10 9.57 2.03
CA HIS A 30 -6.38 9.86 1.37
C HIS A 30 -7.52 8.98 1.89
N ALA A 31 -7.23 7.77 2.39
CA ALA A 31 -8.21 6.88 2.98
C ALA A 31 -8.72 7.39 4.34
N ALA A 32 -7.88 8.11 5.11
CA ALA A 32 -8.20 8.57 6.46
C ALA A 32 -9.59 9.24 6.62
N PRO A 33 -10.00 10.22 5.80
CA PRO A 33 -11.33 10.81 5.94
C PRO A 33 -12.48 9.85 5.63
N PHE A 34 -12.28 8.84 4.78
CA PHE A 34 -13.29 7.81 4.50
C PHE A 34 -13.38 6.81 5.66
N LEU A 35 -12.23 6.36 6.16
CA LEU A 35 -12.15 5.46 7.30
C LEU A 35 -12.73 6.09 8.58
N ALA A 36 -12.49 7.38 8.81
CA ALA A 36 -13.05 8.12 9.94
C ALA A 36 -14.58 8.27 9.87
N ARG A 37 -15.16 8.37 8.66
CA ARG A 37 -16.61 8.36 8.48
C ARG A 37 -17.22 6.97 8.66
N GLY A 38 -16.43 5.91 8.48
CA GLY A 38 -16.88 4.52 8.49
C GLY A 38 -17.49 4.07 7.16
N THR A 39 -17.94 2.81 7.13
CA THR A 39 -18.65 2.15 6.00
C THR A 39 -17.96 2.25 4.62
N ALA A 40 -16.63 2.40 4.60
CA ALA A 40 -15.84 2.42 3.39
C ALA A 40 -15.43 1.00 2.95
N PHE A 41 -15.57 0.71 1.65
CA PHE A 41 -14.91 -0.41 0.98
C PHE A 41 -13.85 0.15 0.04
N ILE A 42 -12.58 -0.16 0.28
CA ILE A 42 -11.44 0.36 -0.48
C ILE A 42 -10.77 -0.80 -1.22
N ALA A 43 -10.89 -0.79 -2.54
CA ALA A 43 -10.24 -1.77 -3.40
C ALA A 43 -8.84 -1.29 -3.80
N VAL A 44 -7.84 -2.16 -3.65
CA VAL A 44 -6.44 -1.90 -4.03
C VAL A 44 -5.85 -3.10 -4.76
N GLY A 45 -4.78 -2.89 -5.52
CA GLY A 45 -4.01 -3.99 -6.11
C GLY A 45 -3.29 -4.81 -5.03
N ALA A 46 -3.11 -6.11 -5.26
CA ALA A 46 -2.60 -7.06 -4.27
C ALA A 46 -1.24 -6.64 -3.65
N LEU A 47 -0.35 -6.06 -4.46
CA LEU A 47 0.97 -5.61 -4.01
C LEU A 47 0.94 -4.45 -3.00
N HIS A 48 -0.19 -3.76 -2.84
CA HIS A 48 -0.30 -2.64 -1.89
C HIS A 48 -0.50 -3.11 -0.44
N LEU A 49 -0.85 -4.37 -0.19
CA LEU A 49 -1.19 -4.87 1.14
C LEU A 49 0.01 -5.38 1.97
N PRO A 50 0.91 -6.22 1.42
CA PRO A 50 1.90 -6.92 2.22
C PRO A 50 3.11 -6.06 2.61
N GLY A 51 3.81 -6.51 3.66
CA GLY A 51 5.12 -5.99 4.05
C GLY A 51 5.09 -4.78 4.99
N PRO A 52 6.26 -4.36 5.50
CA PRO A 52 6.37 -3.30 6.53
C PRO A 52 5.91 -1.92 6.09
N GLN A 53 5.83 -1.70 4.77
CA GLN A 53 5.39 -0.47 4.11
C GLN A 53 4.09 -0.68 3.32
N GLY A 54 3.41 -1.81 3.56
CA GLY A 54 2.09 -2.12 3.01
C GLY A 54 0.98 -1.41 3.77
N LEU A 55 -0.17 -1.24 3.11
CA LEU A 55 -1.32 -0.53 3.66
C LEU A 55 -1.83 -1.13 4.98
N VAL A 56 -1.73 -2.44 5.17
CA VAL A 56 -2.12 -3.10 6.43
C VAL A 56 -1.32 -2.52 7.61
N GLU A 57 -0.01 -2.39 7.44
CA GLU A 57 0.87 -1.86 8.50
C GLU A 57 0.73 -0.35 8.65
N ASP A 58 0.52 0.38 7.55
CA ASP A 58 0.30 1.82 7.62
C ASP A 58 -0.99 2.17 8.36
N PHE A 59 -2.08 1.41 8.14
CA PHE A 59 -3.32 1.58 8.92
C PHE A 59 -3.14 1.21 10.39
N ARG A 60 -2.39 0.14 10.71
CA ARG A 60 -2.07 -0.20 12.11
C ARG A 60 -1.30 0.90 12.82
N LYS A 61 -0.27 1.47 12.16
CA LYS A 61 0.50 2.61 12.68
C LYS A 61 -0.36 3.87 12.86
N ALA A 62 -1.38 4.05 12.01
CA ALA A 62 -2.36 5.12 12.14
C ALA A 62 -3.39 4.90 13.26
N GLY A 63 -3.29 3.79 14.02
CA GLY A 63 -4.15 3.51 15.17
C GLY A 63 -5.38 2.66 14.88
N TYR A 64 -5.51 2.11 13.66
CA TYR A 64 -6.60 1.20 13.33
C TYR A 64 -6.29 -0.24 13.74
N THR A 65 -7.31 -0.96 14.20
CA THR A 65 -7.25 -2.43 14.27
C THR A 65 -7.57 -3.00 12.89
N VAL A 66 -6.66 -3.79 12.33
CA VAL A 66 -6.83 -4.44 11.03
C VAL A 66 -6.82 -5.96 11.22
N THR A 67 -7.95 -6.59 10.93
CA THR A 67 -8.16 -8.04 10.96
C THR A 67 -8.44 -8.56 9.55
N ALA A 68 -8.06 -9.81 9.27
CA ALA A 68 -8.56 -10.49 8.09
C ALA A 68 -10.09 -10.62 8.18
N VAL A 69 -10.75 -10.59 7.03
CA VAL A 69 -12.17 -10.89 6.93
C VAL A 69 -12.30 -12.39 6.70
N ASP A 70 -13.19 -13.04 7.45
CA ASP A 70 -13.49 -14.48 7.34
C ASP A 70 -14.37 -14.80 6.11
#